data_AF-B2IG95-F1
#
_entry.id   AF-B2IG95-F1
#
_cell.length_a   1.000
_cell.length_b   1.000
_cell.length_c   1.000
_cell.angle_alpha   90.00
_cell.angle_beta   90.00
_cell.angle_gamma   90.00
#
_symmetry.space_group_name_H-M   'P 1'
#
loop_
_entity.id
_entity.type
_entity.pdbx_description
1 polymer ?
#
loop_
_entity_poly.entity_id
_entity_poly.type
_entity_poly.pdbx_seq_one_letter_code
_entity_poly.pdbx_strand_id
1 'polypeptide(L)'
;MTENLEPAALKTRRRRYALPLMLLCLLALGAISLYEIRSPGGKKAVENIADEQACLASRKAAERIKPLIHGEVAALILSEAPKPVSKISFHRPDGSDASLEDFAGKTLLLNLWATWCVPCRQEMPALDRLQAQLGSPNFEVVAVNIDTARLDKPNAFLDEIGVKSLTRYADSKAEIFQTLRQAGKVLGLPTTMLVGKDGCEIATMAGPAQWDSAEAQALIKAVQEF
;
A
#
# COMPACT_ATOMS: atom_id res chain seq x y z
N MET A 1 86.57 25.47 -18.92
CA MET A 1 85.25 26.01 -18.53
C MET A 1 84.21 24.91 -18.67
N THR A 2 84.00 24.13 -17.62
CA THR A 2 82.83 23.26 -17.47
C THR A 2 82.54 23.21 -15.98
N GLU A 3 81.59 24.02 -15.55
CA GLU A 3 81.05 23.99 -14.19
C GLU A 3 79.87 23.01 -14.21
N ASN A 4 79.95 21.99 -13.35
CA ASN A 4 78.90 21.02 -13.12
C ASN A 4 77.75 21.69 -12.36
N LEU A 5 76.52 21.52 -12.83
CA LEU A 5 75.30 21.79 -12.08
C LEU A 5 74.52 20.48 -11.91
N GLU A 6 74.49 20.00 -10.67
CA GLU A 6 73.70 18.88 -10.18
C GLU A 6 72.28 19.36 -9.82
N PRO A 7 71.20 18.65 -10.16
CA PRO A 7 69.88 18.95 -9.59
C PRO A 7 69.54 17.99 -8.44
N ALA A 8 69.49 18.56 -7.24
CA ALA A 8 69.05 17.90 -6.01
C ALA A 8 67.51 17.83 -5.87
N ALA A 9 67.05 16.69 -5.36
CA ALA A 9 65.99 16.54 -4.36
C ALA A 9 64.60 17.18 -4.60
N LEU A 10 63.74 16.55 -5.42
CA LEU A 10 62.30 16.87 -5.49
C LEU A 10 61.34 15.71 -5.14
N LYS A 11 61.83 14.52 -4.79
CA LYS A 11 60.99 13.30 -4.71
C LYS A 11 60.31 13.02 -3.35
N THR A 12 60.70 13.65 -2.26
CA THR A 12 60.26 13.23 -0.89
C THR A 12 59.16 14.07 -0.25
N ARG A 13 58.88 15.30 -0.74
CA ARG A 13 57.89 16.21 -0.11
C ARG A 13 56.43 15.90 -0.44
N ARG A 14 56.14 15.34 -1.62
CA ARG A 14 54.76 15.00 -2.06
C ARG A 14 54.08 13.93 -1.21
N ARG A 15 54.84 13.00 -0.62
CA ARG A 15 54.28 11.86 0.12
C ARG A 15 53.77 12.22 1.52
N ARG A 16 54.33 13.25 2.17
CA ARG A 16 53.97 13.67 3.55
C ARG A 16 52.59 14.33 3.64
N TYR A 17 52.14 14.98 2.56
CA TYR A 17 50.82 15.63 2.52
C TYR A 17 49.76 14.78 1.81
N ALA A 18 50.15 13.74 1.07
CA ALA A 18 49.20 12.89 0.34
C ALA A 18 48.27 12.11 1.27
N LEU A 19 48.79 11.55 2.37
CA LEU A 19 48.00 10.79 3.34
C LEU A 19 46.98 11.64 4.11
N PRO A 20 47.34 12.80 4.71
CA PRO A 20 46.36 13.65 5.38
C PRO A 20 45.36 14.29 4.42
N LEU A 21 45.76 14.61 3.18
CA LEU A 21 44.86 15.14 2.16
C LEU A 21 43.83 14.07 1.72
N MET A 22 44.25 12.81 1.58
CA MET A 22 43.35 11.70 1.26
C MET A 22 42.35 11.44 2.39
N LEU A 23 42.79 11.52 3.65
CA LEU A 23 41.90 11.42 4.83
C LEU A 23 40.89 12.57 4.89
N LEU A 24 41.32 13.80 4.59
CA LEU A 24 40.43 14.97 4.50
C LEU A 24 39.41 14.83 3.37
N CYS A 25 39.81 14.32 2.21
CA CYS A 25 38.88 14.01 1.12
C CYS A 25 37.87 12.93 1.51
N LEU A 26 38.30 11.87 2.19
CA LEU A 26 37.40 10.81 2.66
C LEU A 26 36.40 11.33 3.70
N LEU A 27 36.85 12.16 4.65
CA LEU A 27 35.98 12.80 5.64
C LEU A 27 34.99 13.77 4.99
N ALA A 28 35.43 14.56 4.00
CA ALA A 28 34.56 15.47 3.26
C ALA A 28 33.51 14.72 2.43
N LEU A 29 33.90 13.65 1.73
CA LEU A 29 32.99 12.79 0.98
C LEU A 29 31.98 12.08 1.90
N GLY A 30 32.43 11.63 3.08
CA GLY A 30 31.55 11.05 4.11
C GLY A 30 30.55 12.07 4.65
N ALA A 31 30.99 13.30 4.95
CA ALA A 31 30.12 14.37 5.42
C ALA A 31 29.09 14.81 4.35
N ILE A 32 29.49 14.89 3.08
CA ILE A 32 28.58 15.20 1.96
C ILE A 32 27.54 14.10 1.79
N SER A 33 27.96 12.83 1.81
CA SER A 33 27.03 11.69 1.69
C SER A 33 26.01 11.67 2.83
N LEU A 34 26.46 11.92 4.07
CA LEU A 34 25.58 12.01 5.24
C LEU A 34 24.65 13.23 5.17
N TYR A 35 25.14 14.38 4.68
CA TYR A 35 24.33 15.58 4.51
C TYR A 35 23.23 15.37 3.48
N GLU A 36 23.55 14.80 2.31
CA GLU A 36 22.58 14.48 1.27
C GLU A 36 21.49 13.54 1.78
N ILE A 37 21.86 12.44 2.45
CA ILE A 37 20.89 11.49 3.06
C ILE A 37 20.03 12.16 4.15
N ARG A 38 20.61 13.09 4.92
CA ARG A 38 19.90 13.79 6.00
C ARG A 38 18.99 14.92 5.50
N SER A 39 19.23 15.43 4.30
CA SER A 39 18.40 16.45 3.67
C SER A 39 16.97 15.94 3.47
N PRO A 40 15.95 16.84 3.41
CA PRO A 40 14.58 16.43 3.09
C PRO A 40 14.46 15.66 1.77
N GLY A 41 15.31 15.99 0.78
CA GLY A 41 15.38 15.29 -0.51
C GLY A 41 15.93 13.88 -0.39
N GLY A 42 17.07 13.71 0.30
CA GLY A 42 17.67 12.39 0.51
C GLY A 42 16.80 11.46 1.36
N LYS A 43 16.12 11.98 2.39
CA LYS A 43 15.15 11.18 3.16
C LYS A 43 14.02 10.65 2.28
N LYS A 44 13.42 11.49 1.45
CA LYS A 44 12.36 11.08 0.51
C LYS A 44 12.88 10.07 -0.51
N ALA A 45 14.11 10.23 -1.01
CA ALA A 45 14.70 9.28 -1.94
C ALA A 45 14.91 7.90 -1.30
N VAL A 46 15.42 7.85 -0.06
CA VAL A 46 15.61 6.59 0.68
C VAL A 46 14.26 5.95 1.02
N GLU A 47 13.26 6.74 1.43
CA GLU A 47 11.89 6.26 1.70
C GLU A 47 11.26 5.67 0.43
N ASN A 48 11.37 6.35 -0.72
CA ASN A 48 10.88 5.83 -2.00
C ASN A 48 11.57 4.52 -2.40
N ILE A 49 12.88 4.38 -2.19
CA ILE A 49 13.61 3.12 -2.47
C ILE A 49 13.14 1.99 -1.55
N ALA A 50 12.92 2.30 -0.26
CA ALA A 50 12.41 1.34 0.70
C ALA A 50 10.97 0.90 0.38
N ASP A 51 10.09 1.84 0.04
CA ASP A 51 8.72 1.58 -0.41
C ASP A 51 8.71 0.80 -1.72
N GLU A 52 9.59 1.14 -2.65
CA GLU A 52 9.76 0.38 -3.88
C GLU A 52 10.11 -1.07 -3.56
N GLN A 53 11.10 -1.33 -2.72
CA GLN A 53 11.47 -2.71 -2.40
C GLN A 53 10.36 -3.43 -1.61
N ALA A 54 9.70 -2.75 -0.68
CA ALA A 54 8.63 -3.30 0.14
C ALA A 54 7.41 -3.71 -0.70
N CYS A 55 7.03 -2.90 -1.70
CA CYS A 55 5.83 -3.11 -2.50
C CYS A 55 6.07 -3.83 -3.85
N LEU A 56 7.17 -4.59 -3.96
CA LEU A 56 7.52 -5.27 -5.21
C LEU A 56 6.48 -6.32 -5.63
N ALA A 57 5.84 -7.01 -4.69
CA ALA A 57 4.82 -8.00 -5.02
C ALA A 57 3.55 -7.31 -5.54
N SER A 58 3.12 -6.24 -4.88
CA SER A 58 1.99 -5.42 -5.32
C SER A 58 2.20 -4.78 -6.71
N ARG A 59 3.42 -4.32 -7.04
CA ARG A 59 3.73 -3.85 -8.42
C ARG A 59 3.57 -4.94 -9.47
N LYS A 60 4.08 -6.14 -9.20
CA LYS A 60 3.95 -7.28 -10.13
C LYS A 60 2.48 -7.68 -10.30
N ALA A 61 1.73 -7.67 -9.20
CA ALA A 61 0.29 -7.95 -9.22
C ALA A 61 -0.47 -6.91 -10.07
N ALA A 62 -0.16 -5.62 -9.91
CA ALA A 62 -0.77 -4.53 -10.69
C ALA A 62 -0.58 -4.73 -12.21
N GLU A 63 0.64 -5.04 -12.65
CA GLU A 63 0.91 -5.34 -14.07
C GLU A 63 0.16 -6.57 -14.57
N ARG A 64 0.04 -7.61 -13.73
CA ARG A 64 -0.66 -8.85 -14.10
C ARG A 64 -2.16 -8.66 -14.26
N ILE A 65 -2.80 -7.84 -13.42
CA ILE A 65 -4.24 -7.63 -13.50
C ILE A 65 -4.65 -6.55 -14.49
N LYS A 66 -3.72 -5.76 -15.03
CA LYS A 66 -3.99 -4.73 -16.04
C LYS A 66 -4.92 -5.18 -17.19
N PRO A 67 -4.72 -6.35 -17.84
CA PRO A 67 -5.65 -6.83 -18.88
C PRO A 67 -7.02 -7.28 -18.34
N LEU A 68 -7.15 -7.51 -17.04
CA LEU A 68 -8.37 -7.96 -16.36
C LEU A 68 -9.26 -6.80 -15.88
N ILE A 69 -8.80 -5.55 -16.01
CA ILE A 69 -9.57 -4.35 -15.66
C ILE A 69 -10.50 -4.01 -16.84
N HIS A 70 -11.64 -4.69 -16.88
CA HIS A 70 -12.70 -4.48 -17.87
C HIS A 70 -14.06 -4.91 -17.29
N GLY A 71 -15.14 -4.65 -18.02
CA GLY A 71 -16.49 -5.01 -17.62
C GLY A 71 -16.86 -4.41 -16.26
N GLU A 72 -17.34 -5.26 -15.34
CA GLU A 72 -17.80 -4.89 -13.99
C GLU A 72 -16.71 -4.27 -13.11
N VAL A 73 -15.43 -4.44 -13.44
CA VAL A 73 -14.29 -3.90 -12.69
C VAL A 73 -13.47 -2.87 -13.49
N ALA A 74 -14.02 -2.36 -14.60
CA ALA A 74 -13.34 -1.40 -15.48
C ALA A 74 -12.96 -0.07 -14.81
N ALA A 75 -13.62 0.28 -13.69
CA ALA A 75 -13.34 1.50 -12.94
C ALA A 75 -12.17 1.37 -11.95
N LEU A 76 -11.52 0.21 -11.86
CA LEU A 76 -10.30 0.07 -11.06
C LEU A 76 -9.15 0.90 -11.64
N ILE A 77 -8.51 1.66 -10.76
CA ILE A 77 -7.33 2.45 -11.06
C ILE A 77 -6.14 1.74 -10.43
N LEU A 78 -5.18 1.32 -11.26
CA LEU A 78 -3.93 0.73 -10.79
C LEU A 78 -3.08 1.75 -10.06
N SER A 79 -2.40 1.31 -9.00
CA SER A 79 -1.38 2.10 -8.34
C SER A 79 -0.08 2.03 -9.14
N GLU A 80 0.28 3.13 -9.80
CA GLU A 80 1.54 3.23 -10.58
C GLU A 80 2.78 3.10 -9.67
N ALA A 81 2.67 3.61 -8.45
CA ALA A 81 3.68 3.51 -7.40
C ALA A 81 2.99 3.01 -6.11
N PRO A 82 2.83 1.68 -5.96
CA PRO A 82 2.28 1.07 -4.76
C PRO A 82 3.00 1.56 -3.50
N LYS A 83 2.20 1.92 -2.49
CA LYS A 83 2.68 2.36 -1.18
C LYS A 83 2.12 1.47 -0.09
N PRO A 84 2.83 1.30 1.03
CA PRO A 84 2.30 0.60 2.19
C PRO A 84 1.03 1.29 2.72
N VAL A 85 0.01 0.49 3.03
CA VAL A 85 -1.25 0.92 3.66
C VAL A 85 -1.48 0.26 5.02
N SER A 86 -0.47 -0.43 5.53
CA SER A 86 -0.52 -1.32 6.71
C SER A 86 -1.12 -0.67 7.97
N LYS A 87 -0.90 0.63 8.16
CA LYS A 87 -1.32 1.40 9.36
C LYS A 87 -2.81 1.69 9.45
N ILE A 88 -3.60 1.26 8.47
CA ILE A 88 -5.06 1.42 8.50
C ILE A 88 -5.64 0.51 9.58
N SER A 89 -6.37 1.10 10.52
CA SER A 89 -7.03 0.42 11.65
C SER A 89 -8.55 0.50 11.60
N PHE A 90 -9.21 -0.49 12.19
CA PHE A 90 -10.65 -0.65 12.34
C PHE A 90 -10.93 -1.62 13.50
N HIS A 91 -12.17 -2.05 13.71
CA HIS A 91 -12.55 -2.97 14.78
C HIS A 91 -13.13 -4.28 14.23
N ARG A 92 -12.86 -5.38 14.94
CA ARG A 92 -13.47 -6.70 14.73
C ARG A 92 -14.90 -6.74 15.28
N PRO A 93 -15.68 -7.79 14.97
CA PRO A 93 -17.05 -7.93 15.48
C PRO A 93 -17.18 -7.93 17.01
N ASP A 94 -16.12 -8.35 17.72
CA ASP A 94 -16.06 -8.35 19.18
C ASP A 94 -15.64 -6.98 19.78
N GLY A 95 -15.40 -5.99 18.93
CA GLY A 95 -14.95 -4.65 19.31
C GLY A 95 -13.44 -4.50 19.50
N SER A 96 -12.64 -5.57 19.32
CA SER A 96 -11.18 -5.48 19.40
C SER A 96 -10.58 -4.74 18.20
N ASP A 97 -9.47 -4.04 18.44
CA ASP A 97 -8.74 -3.32 17.39
C ASP A 97 -8.14 -4.30 16.37
N ALA A 98 -8.34 -4.01 15.10
CA ALA A 98 -7.71 -4.66 13.97
C ALA A 98 -6.95 -3.63 13.12
N SER A 99 -5.93 -4.09 12.41
CA SER A 99 -5.24 -3.31 11.40
C SER A 99 -4.93 -4.15 10.17
N LEU A 100 -4.58 -3.52 9.05
CA LEU A 100 -4.16 -4.26 7.85
C LEU A 100 -2.86 -5.07 8.10
N GLU A 101 -2.05 -4.71 9.10
CA GLU A 101 -0.89 -5.49 9.53
C GLU A 101 -1.26 -6.88 10.05
N ASP A 102 -2.45 -7.04 10.65
CA ASP A 102 -2.94 -8.33 11.14
C ASP A 102 -3.20 -9.33 10.01
N PHE A 103 -3.23 -8.86 8.77
CA PHE A 103 -3.48 -9.63 7.56
C PHE A 103 -2.21 -9.80 6.70
N ALA A 104 -1.02 -9.53 7.27
CA ALA A 104 0.24 -9.69 6.56
C ALA A 104 0.36 -11.07 5.88
N GLY A 105 0.80 -11.09 4.63
CA GLY A 105 0.86 -12.31 3.82
C GLY A 105 -0.44 -12.69 3.10
N LYS A 106 -1.54 -11.96 3.34
CA LYS A 106 -2.84 -12.18 2.70
C LYS A 106 -3.17 -11.03 1.74
N THR A 107 -3.71 -11.35 0.57
CA THR A 107 -4.27 -10.34 -0.34
C THR A 107 -5.67 -9.93 0.15
N LEU A 108 -5.98 -8.64 0.14
CA LEU A 108 -7.24 -8.13 0.70
C LEU A 108 -8.01 -7.34 -0.34
N LEU A 109 -9.32 -7.56 -0.37
CA LEU A 109 -10.26 -6.64 -0.99
C LEU A 109 -10.88 -5.79 0.13
N LEU A 110 -10.26 -4.64 0.42
CA LEU A 110 -10.72 -3.71 1.45
C LEU A 110 -11.83 -2.83 0.89
N ASN A 111 -13.04 -2.97 1.40
CA ASN A 111 -14.20 -2.18 0.97
C ASN A 111 -14.67 -1.28 2.11
N LEU A 112 -14.91 0.00 1.83
CA LEU A 112 -15.55 0.93 2.75
C LEU A 112 -17.01 1.09 2.36
N TRP A 113 -17.90 0.87 3.33
CA TRP A 113 -19.34 0.95 3.10
C TRP A 113 -20.08 1.57 4.29
N ALA A 114 -21.31 2.01 4.04
CA ALA A 114 -22.19 2.52 5.09
C ALA A 114 -23.66 2.22 4.78
N THR A 115 -24.51 2.15 5.81
CA THR A 115 -25.95 1.83 5.64
C THR A 115 -26.72 2.95 4.96
N TRP A 116 -26.25 4.19 5.07
CA TRP A 116 -26.84 5.35 4.38
C TRP A 116 -26.39 5.46 2.92
N CYS A 117 -25.41 4.67 2.49
CA CYS A 117 -24.93 4.62 1.11
C CYS A 117 -25.69 3.54 0.32
N VAL A 118 -26.62 3.98 -0.52
CA VAL A 118 -27.43 3.08 -1.38
C VAL A 118 -26.58 2.16 -2.27
N PRO A 119 -25.62 2.66 -3.07
CA PRO A 119 -24.81 1.78 -3.93
C PRO A 119 -23.96 0.80 -3.12
N CYS A 120 -23.51 1.17 -1.92
CA CYS A 120 -22.81 0.26 -1.03
C CYS A 120 -23.68 -0.94 -0.63
N ARG A 121 -24.93 -0.67 -0.21
CA ARG A 121 -25.89 -1.73 0.14
C ARG A 121 -26.16 -2.68 -1.03
N GLN A 122 -26.16 -2.17 -2.27
CA GLN A 122 -26.42 -2.95 -3.48
C GLN A 122 -25.29 -3.96 -3.79
N GLU A 123 -24.02 -3.64 -3.49
CA GLU A 123 -22.89 -4.54 -3.77
C GLU A 123 -22.60 -5.55 -2.64
N MET A 124 -23.12 -5.36 -1.42
CA MET A 124 -22.86 -6.26 -0.29
C MET A 124 -23.16 -7.74 -0.57
N PRO A 125 -24.26 -8.12 -1.25
CA PRO A 125 -24.49 -9.51 -1.63
C PRO A 125 -23.42 -10.09 -2.58
N ALA A 126 -22.88 -9.27 -3.49
CA ALA A 126 -21.82 -9.68 -4.41
C ALA A 126 -20.49 -9.90 -3.66
N LEU A 127 -20.16 -8.99 -2.74
CA LEU A 127 -18.99 -9.14 -1.85
C LEU A 127 -19.08 -10.39 -0.97
N ASP A 128 -20.27 -10.69 -0.41
CA ASP A 128 -20.49 -11.89 0.38
C ASP A 128 -20.28 -13.18 -0.43
N ARG A 129 -20.82 -13.23 -1.66
CA ARG A 129 -20.61 -14.37 -2.55
C ARG A 129 -19.17 -14.51 -3.01
N LEU A 130 -18.47 -13.40 -3.28
CA LEU A 130 -17.04 -13.40 -3.58
C LEU A 130 -16.24 -14.01 -2.42
N GLN A 131 -16.49 -13.57 -1.19
CA GLN A 131 -15.86 -14.13 0.00
C GLN A 131 -16.19 -15.61 0.19
N ALA A 132 -17.43 -16.01 -0.06
CA ALA A 132 -17.83 -17.42 0.02
C ALA A 132 -17.09 -18.32 -0.99
N GLN A 133 -16.80 -17.79 -2.18
CA GLN A 133 -16.19 -18.53 -3.28
C GLN A 133 -14.65 -18.53 -3.22
N LEU A 134 -14.04 -17.39 -2.90
CA LEU A 134 -12.60 -17.18 -3.02
C LEU A 134 -11.89 -16.92 -1.68
N GLY A 135 -12.64 -16.76 -0.59
CA GLY A 135 -12.09 -16.61 0.76
C GLY A 135 -11.20 -17.80 1.11
N SER A 136 -9.97 -17.51 1.55
CA SER A 136 -8.95 -18.53 1.81
C SER A 136 -7.91 -18.01 2.81
N PRO A 137 -6.94 -18.83 3.24
CA PRO A 137 -5.80 -18.34 4.03
C PRO A 137 -5.02 -17.20 3.35
N ASN A 138 -5.07 -17.13 2.01
CA ASN A 138 -4.33 -16.17 1.20
C ASN A 138 -5.17 -15.00 0.68
N PHE A 139 -6.49 -15.00 0.91
CA PHE A 139 -7.39 -13.92 0.47
C PHE A 139 -8.59 -13.68 1.38
N GLU A 140 -8.92 -12.42 1.60
CA GLU A 140 -10.11 -12.02 2.35
C GLU A 140 -10.73 -10.72 1.82
N VAL A 141 -12.06 -10.69 1.77
CA VAL A 141 -12.85 -9.48 1.61
C VAL A 141 -13.00 -8.82 2.99
N VAL A 142 -12.40 -7.65 3.16
CA VAL A 142 -12.43 -6.86 4.39
C VAL A 142 -13.41 -5.71 4.17
N ALA A 143 -14.70 -5.96 4.39
CA ALA A 143 -15.75 -4.95 4.27
C ALA A 143 -15.94 -4.18 5.58
N VAL A 144 -15.40 -2.98 5.68
CA VAL A 144 -15.42 -2.13 6.88
C VAL A 144 -16.60 -1.17 6.81
N ASN A 145 -17.54 -1.34 7.75
CA ASN A 145 -18.62 -0.39 7.92
C ASN A 145 -18.10 0.90 8.57
N ILE A 146 -18.54 2.06 8.07
CA ILE A 146 -18.15 3.37 8.60
C ILE A 146 -19.33 4.21 9.12
N ASP A 147 -20.43 3.59 9.52
CA ASP A 147 -21.53 4.30 10.17
C ASP A 147 -21.05 4.88 11.51
N THR A 148 -21.24 6.19 11.71
CA THR A 148 -20.85 6.89 12.95
C THR A 148 -22.02 7.13 13.91
N ALA A 149 -23.23 6.75 13.49
CA ALA A 149 -24.45 6.83 14.28
C ALA A 149 -25.31 5.60 13.97
N ARG A 150 -26.21 5.24 14.90
CA ARG A 150 -27.09 4.07 14.74
C ARG A 150 -26.30 2.80 14.45
N LEU A 151 -25.32 2.50 15.31
CA LEU A 151 -24.37 1.38 15.17
C LEU A 151 -25.06 -0.01 15.19
N ASP A 152 -26.35 -0.06 15.52
CA ASP A 152 -27.22 -1.23 15.37
C ASP A 152 -27.53 -1.57 13.90
N LYS A 153 -27.63 -0.55 13.02
CA LYS A 153 -28.11 -0.70 11.64
C LYS A 153 -27.23 -1.56 10.73
N PRO A 154 -25.88 -1.48 10.78
CA PRO A 154 -25.05 -2.29 9.89
C PRO A 154 -25.31 -3.78 10.05
N ASN A 155 -25.32 -4.27 11.29
CA ASN A 155 -25.58 -5.68 11.58
C ASN A 155 -27.01 -6.09 11.18
N ALA A 156 -28.00 -5.26 11.51
CA ALA A 156 -29.39 -5.52 11.13
C ALA A 156 -29.58 -5.62 9.60
N PHE A 157 -28.92 -4.75 8.83
CA PHE A 157 -28.95 -4.80 7.37
C PHE A 157 -28.26 -6.06 6.82
N LEU A 158 -27.09 -6.42 7.34
CA LEU A 158 -26.38 -7.63 6.91
C LEU A 158 -27.20 -8.90 7.19
N ASP A 159 -27.89 -8.93 8.33
CA ASP A 159 -28.82 -10.01 8.68
C ASP A 159 -30.04 -10.04 7.72
N GLU A 160 -30.61 -8.87 7.38
CA GLU A 160 -31.75 -8.74 6.45
C GLU A 160 -31.43 -9.31 5.05
N ILE A 161 -30.25 -9.01 4.52
CA ILE A 161 -29.83 -9.51 3.19
C ILE A 161 -29.20 -10.90 3.24
N GLY A 162 -29.09 -11.50 4.43
CA GLY A 162 -28.58 -12.85 4.61
C GLY A 162 -27.09 -13.02 4.35
N VAL A 163 -26.26 -12.02 4.67
CA VAL A 163 -24.78 -12.13 4.62
C VAL A 163 -24.30 -13.19 5.60
N LYS A 164 -23.42 -14.09 5.14
CA LYS A 164 -22.94 -15.24 5.93
C LYS A 164 -21.42 -15.35 5.99
N SER A 165 -20.74 -14.88 4.96
CA SER A 165 -19.30 -15.13 4.73
C SER A 165 -18.44 -13.94 5.10
N LEU A 166 -18.99 -12.72 5.07
CA LEU A 166 -18.26 -11.52 5.47
C LEU A 166 -18.14 -11.40 6.99
N THR A 167 -16.92 -11.15 7.45
CA THR A 167 -16.66 -10.66 8.81
C THR A 167 -17.19 -9.23 8.95
N ARG A 168 -17.81 -8.93 10.09
CA ARG A 168 -18.49 -7.65 10.36
C ARG A 168 -17.51 -6.63 10.95
N TYR A 169 -16.58 -6.16 10.13
CA TYR A 169 -15.63 -5.11 10.52
C TYR A 169 -16.31 -3.74 10.60
N ALA A 170 -15.87 -2.90 11.52
CA ALA A 170 -16.44 -1.57 11.71
C ALA A 170 -15.40 -0.53 12.13
N ASP A 171 -15.59 0.70 11.69
CA ASP A 171 -14.93 1.89 12.20
C ASP A 171 -15.99 2.95 12.50
N SER A 172 -16.49 2.94 13.73
CA SER A 172 -17.58 3.81 14.18
C SER A 172 -17.19 5.30 14.27
N LYS A 173 -15.92 5.64 14.00
CA LYS A 173 -15.45 7.03 13.92
C LYS A 173 -15.15 7.45 12.49
N ALA A 174 -15.21 6.52 11.53
CA ALA A 174 -14.85 6.72 10.13
C ALA A 174 -13.44 7.31 9.92
N GLU A 175 -12.52 7.04 10.84
CA GLU A 175 -11.11 7.45 10.78
C GLU A 175 -10.40 6.85 9.55
N ILE A 176 -10.72 5.61 9.15
CA ILE A 176 -10.22 4.97 7.93
C ILE A 176 -10.55 5.81 6.68
N PHE A 177 -11.79 6.28 6.59
CA PHE A 177 -12.25 7.09 5.47
C PHE A 177 -11.52 8.43 5.43
N GLN A 178 -11.37 9.10 6.58
CA GLN A 178 -10.64 10.38 6.64
C GLN A 178 -9.17 10.22 6.28
N THR A 179 -8.52 9.16 6.78
CA THR A 179 -7.11 8.85 6.52
C THR A 179 -6.88 8.63 5.03
N LEU A 180 -7.69 7.77 4.39
CA LEU A 180 -7.58 7.50 2.97
C LEU A 180 -7.98 8.70 2.10
N ARG A 181 -8.93 9.51 2.53
CA ARG A 181 -9.31 10.76 1.84
C ARG A 181 -8.16 11.77 1.85
N GLN A 182 -7.48 11.95 2.99
CA GLN A 182 -6.31 12.84 3.09
C GLN A 182 -5.14 12.37 2.22
N ALA A 183 -4.99 11.05 2.04
CA ALA A 183 -4.04 10.45 1.11
C ALA A 183 -4.47 10.54 -0.38
N GLY A 184 -5.65 11.10 -0.67
CA GLY A 184 -6.20 11.19 -2.03
C GLY A 184 -6.69 9.87 -2.61
N LYS A 185 -6.92 8.85 -1.76
CA LYS A 185 -7.31 7.49 -2.16
C LYS A 185 -8.81 7.24 -2.14
N VAL A 186 -9.55 7.97 -1.31
CA VAL A 186 -11.00 7.84 -1.18
C VAL A 186 -11.67 9.18 -1.47
N LEU A 187 -12.58 9.19 -2.46
CA LEU A 187 -13.37 10.36 -2.82
C LEU A 187 -14.83 10.28 -2.32
N GLY A 188 -15.32 9.06 -2.07
CA GLY A 188 -16.70 8.80 -1.67
C GLY A 188 -16.93 7.33 -1.35
N LEU A 189 -18.19 6.94 -1.20
CA LEU A 189 -18.57 5.55 -0.95
C LEU A 189 -19.40 4.95 -2.11
N PRO A 190 -19.31 3.63 -2.34
CA PRO A 190 -18.28 2.77 -1.78
C PRO A 190 -16.91 3.12 -2.38
N THR A 191 -15.85 2.79 -1.64
CA THR A 191 -14.50 2.73 -2.22
C THR A 191 -13.92 1.37 -1.88
N THR A 192 -13.36 0.70 -2.88
CA THR A 192 -12.72 -0.59 -2.74
C THR A 192 -11.25 -0.48 -3.12
N MET A 193 -10.37 -0.99 -2.27
CA MET A 193 -8.93 -1.05 -2.46
C MET A 193 -8.48 -2.50 -2.49
N LEU A 194 -7.72 -2.87 -3.50
CA LEU A 194 -7.02 -4.14 -3.57
C LEU A 194 -5.65 -3.97 -2.93
N VAL A 195 -5.40 -4.69 -1.85
CA VAL A 195 -4.16 -4.65 -1.08
C VAL A 195 -3.42 -5.97 -1.27
N GLY A 196 -2.16 -5.91 -1.65
CA GLY A 196 -1.33 -7.10 -1.82
C GLY A 196 -0.89 -7.68 -0.48
N LYS A 197 -0.39 -8.91 -0.52
CA LYS A 197 0.18 -9.62 0.64
C LYS A 197 1.36 -8.93 1.32
N ASP A 198 2.01 -8.01 0.62
CA ASP A 198 3.08 -7.13 1.13
C ASP A 198 2.54 -5.88 1.85
N GLY A 199 1.22 -5.78 2.00
CA GLY A 199 0.55 -4.67 2.68
C GLY A 199 0.50 -3.38 1.86
N CYS A 200 0.72 -3.46 0.55
CA CYS A 200 0.72 -2.31 -0.35
C CYS A 200 -0.51 -2.26 -1.25
N GLU A 201 -0.91 -1.06 -1.66
CA GLU A 201 -2.03 -0.84 -2.58
C GLU A 201 -1.68 -1.30 -4.01
N ILE A 202 -2.46 -2.24 -4.55
CA ILE A 202 -2.40 -2.68 -5.95
C ILE A 202 -3.29 -1.79 -6.83
N ALA A 203 -4.54 -1.57 -6.41
CA ALA A 203 -5.53 -0.82 -7.17
C ALA A 203 -6.61 -0.26 -6.24
N THR A 204 -7.30 0.78 -6.69
CA THR A 204 -8.43 1.38 -5.99
C THR A 204 -9.57 1.70 -6.96
N MET A 205 -10.81 1.57 -6.52
CA MET A 205 -12.01 1.90 -7.29
C MET A 205 -13.00 2.68 -6.41
N ALA A 206 -13.52 3.77 -6.95
CA ALA A 206 -14.65 4.48 -6.36
C ALA A 206 -15.94 4.08 -7.09
N GLY A 207 -16.96 3.71 -6.33
CA GLY A 207 -18.23 3.19 -6.86
C GLY A 207 -18.38 1.68 -6.72
N PRO A 208 -19.62 1.17 -6.90
CA PRO A 208 -19.93 -0.25 -6.71
C PRO A 208 -19.49 -1.11 -7.90
N ALA A 209 -19.35 -2.41 -7.68
CA ALA A 209 -19.18 -3.41 -8.76
C ALA A 209 -19.90 -4.73 -8.45
N GLN A 210 -20.19 -5.51 -9.50
CA GLN A 210 -20.57 -6.92 -9.34
C GLN A 210 -19.32 -7.76 -9.04
N TRP A 211 -18.91 -7.76 -7.77
CA TRP A 211 -17.69 -8.44 -7.30
C TRP A 211 -17.70 -9.97 -7.44
N ASP A 212 -18.87 -10.58 -7.64
CA ASP A 212 -19.01 -12.01 -7.93
C ASP A 212 -19.08 -12.32 -9.45
N SER A 213 -18.91 -11.33 -10.31
CA SER A 213 -18.80 -11.51 -11.77
C SER A 213 -17.59 -12.36 -12.17
N ALA A 214 -17.60 -12.89 -13.40
CA ALA A 214 -16.49 -13.68 -13.92
C ALA A 214 -15.21 -12.83 -14.03
N GLU A 215 -15.35 -11.57 -14.42
CA GLU A 215 -14.29 -10.58 -14.55
C GLU A 215 -13.65 -10.29 -13.19
N ALA A 216 -14.46 -9.99 -12.16
CA ALA A 216 -13.98 -9.75 -10.81
C ALA A 216 -13.28 -10.99 -10.24
N GLN A 217 -13.88 -12.17 -10.38
CA GLN A 217 -13.26 -13.42 -9.93
C GLN A 217 -11.94 -13.72 -10.62
N ALA A 218 -11.84 -13.49 -11.94
CA ALA A 218 -10.60 -13.67 -12.68
C ALA A 218 -9.50 -12.73 -12.18
N LEU A 219 -9.86 -11.45 -11.93
CA LEU A 219 -8.96 -10.46 -11.38
C LEU A 219 -8.45 -10.86 -9.98
N ILE A 220 -9.35 -11.29 -9.09
CA ILE A 220 -8.99 -11.72 -7.73
C ILE A 220 -8.12 -12.99 -7.75
N LYS A 221 -8.45 -13.99 -8.57
CA LYS A 221 -7.62 -15.20 -8.73
C LYS A 221 -6.21 -14.85 -9.20
N ALA A 222 -6.08 -13.91 -10.14
CA ALA A 222 -4.78 -13.50 -10.66
C ALA A 222 -3.85 -12.86 -9.62
N VAL A 223 -4.39 -12.24 -8.55
CA VAL A 223 -3.59 -11.69 -7.44
C VAL A 223 -3.36 -12.65 -6.29
N GLN A 224 -4.13 -13.74 -6.20
CA GLN A 224 -3.91 -14.79 -5.19
C GLN A 224 -2.72 -15.70 -5.49
N GLU A 225 -2.32 -15.81 -6.76
CA GLU A 225 -1.25 -16.71 -7.22
C GLU A 225 0.19 -16.19 -6.90
N PHE A 226 0.33 -15.09 -6.17
CA PHE A 226 1.62 -14.43 -5.92
C PHE A 226 2.07 -14.43 -4.47
#